data_AF-A0A4Y9XRX5-F1
#
_entry.id   AF-A0A4Y9XRX5-F1
#
_cell.length_a   1.000
_cell.length_b   1.000
_cell.length_c   1.000
_cell.angle_alpha   90.00
_cell.angle_beta   90.00
_cell.angle_gamma   90.00
#
_symmetry.space_group_name_H-M   'P 1'
#
loop_
_entity.id
_entity.type
_entity.pdbx_description
1 polymer ?
#
loop_
_entity_poly.entity_id
_entity_poly.type
_entity_poly.pdbx_seq_one_letter_code
_entity_poly.pdbx_strand_id
1 'polypeptide(L)'
;MQGMPNTIVQRTPPEIWLSIFEQATFVPHAFDTDASDPFDVLGTPIAFDPSTQVMLQSVLATKWSLALVCRYWNNLATPLLYQAVAVRNDRGLRSLRDTLKKWTERISPTGSFRCALRVRRLDFFRWSPSPDTTTDILIDVFQHLPDLEIFCASTRFHDPRELQSCVQAFIANCAASMRKCVLSPLSEVSQSEYEHLISRCPNSPTSSYRILTGIILRHFQLSQTR
;
A
#
# COMPACT_ATOMS: atom_id res chain seq x y z
N MET A 1 -26.44 -8.01 -42.37
CA MET A 1 -25.74 -7.55 -41.15
C MET A 1 -24.70 -8.59 -40.78
N GLN A 2 -23.43 -8.35 -41.13
CA GLN A 2 -22.32 -9.27 -40.88
C GLN A 2 -21.98 -9.30 -39.39
N GLY A 3 -21.99 -10.49 -38.79
CA GLY A 3 -21.59 -10.71 -37.41
C GLY A 3 -20.13 -10.34 -37.20
N MET A 4 -19.85 -9.54 -36.17
CA MET A 4 -18.47 -9.21 -35.81
C MET A 4 -17.68 -10.49 -35.54
N PRO A 5 -16.43 -10.59 -36.04
CA PRO A 5 -15.58 -11.73 -35.71
C PRO A 5 -15.36 -11.75 -34.19
N ASN A 6 -15.85 -12.81 -33.56
CA ASN A 6 -15.53 -13.18 -32.18
C ASN A 6 -14.00 -13.31 -32.10
N THR A 7 -13.32 -12.22 -31.73
CA THR A 7 -11.87 -12.19 -31.58
C THR A 7 -11.47 -13.21 -30.51
N ILE A 8 -10.30 -13.85 -30.67
CA ILE A 8 -9.77 -14.85 -29.73
C ILE A 8 -9.84 -14.34 -28.27
N VAL A 9 -9.68 -13.03 -28.08
CA VAL A 9 -9.80 -12.34 -26.79
C VAL A 9 -11.14 -12.60 -26.07
N GLN A 10 -12.25 -12.69 -26.81
CA GLN A 10 -13.58 -12.95 -26.24
C GLN A 10 -13.85 -14.43 -25.94
N ARG A 11 -13.04 -15.35 -26.47
CA ARG A 11 -13.20 -16.79 -26.25
C ARG A 11 -12.39 -17.31 -25.06
N THR A 12 -11.32 -16.62 -24.69
CA THR A 12 -10.51 -17.00 -23.54
C THR A 12 -11.23 -16.61 -22.24
N PRO A 13 -11.44 -17.55 -21.30
CA PRO A 13 -12.06 -17.25 -20.02
C PRO A 13 -11.31 -16.19 -19.21
N PRO A 14 -12.01 -15.36 -18.41
CA PRO A 14 -11.38 -14.32 -17.58
C PRO A 14 -10.26 -14.85 -16.67
N GLU A 15 -10.40 -16.05 -16.14
CA GLU A 15 -9.46 -16.68 -15.20
C GLU A 15 -8.09 -16.91 -15.85
N ILE A 16 -8.07 -17.26 -17.13
CA ILE A 16 -6.84 -17.47 -17.90
C ILE A 16 -6.13 -16.14 -18.13
N TRP A 17 -6.87 -15.07 -18.47
CA TRP A 17 -6.29 -13.74 -18.62
C TRP A 17 -5.74 -13.21 -17.30
N LEU A 18 -6.46 -13.40 -16.19
CA LEU A 18 -6.00 -13.01 -14.87
C LEU A 18 -4.70 -13.75 -14.50
N SER A 19 -4.62 -15.06 -14.74
CA SER A 19 -3.39 -15.83 -14.50
C SER A 19 -2.21 -15.32 -15.35
N ILE A 20 -2.43 -14.98 -16.63
CA ILE A 20 -1.41 -14.38 -17.49
C ILE A 20 -0.97 -13.02 -16.93
N PHE A 21 -1.90 -12.17 -16.52
CA PHE A 21 -1.61 -10.85 -15.99
C PHE A 21 -0.83 -10.93 -14.67
N GLU A 22 -1.20 -11.86 -13.79
CA GLU A 22 -0.48 -12.14 -12.55
C GLU A 22 0.96 -12.55 -12.82
N GLN A 23 1.19 -13.47 -13.75
CA GLN A 23 2.55 -13.88 -14.13
C GLN A 23 3.35 -12.73 -14.76
N ALA A 24 2.72 -11.96 -15.67
CA ALA A 24 3.38 -10.85 -16.36
C ALA A 24 3.72 -9.67 -15.42
N THR A 25 3.04 -9.58 -14.27
CA THR A 25 3.21 -8.49 -13.30
C THR A 25 3.68 -8.98 -11.94
N PHE A 26 4.19 -10.22 -11.89
CA PHE A 26 4.68 -10.85 -10.69
C PHE A 26 5.88 -10.10 -10.13
N VAL A 27 5.81 -9.77 -8.83
CA VAL A 27 6.93 -9.24 -8.07
C VAL A 27 7.13 -10.16 -6.87
N PRO A 28 8.26 -10.88 -6.78
CA PRO A 28 8.57 -11.72 -5.64
C PRO A 28 8.43 -10.94 -4.34
N HIS A 29 7.82 -11.55 -3.33
CA HIS A 29 7.71 -11.03 -1.96
C HIS A 29 6.95 -9.71 -1.77
N ALA A 30 6.37 -9.15 -2.84
CA ALA A 30 5.69 -7.84 -2.77
C ALA A 30 4.49 -7.82 -1.81
N PHE A 31 3.83 -8.97 -1.66
CA PHE A 31 2.63 -9.15 -0.83
C PHE A 31 2.84 -10.16 0.30
N ASP A 32 4.08 -10.49 0.63
CA ASP A 32 4.37 -11.41 1.73
C ASP A 32 4.07 -10.69 3.05
N THR A 33 3.01 -11.16 3.71
CA THR A 33 2.54 -10.66 5.00
C THR A 33 3.06 -11.48 6.16
N ASP A 34 3.49 -12.71 5.88
CA ASP A 34 3.85 -13.67 6.91
C ASP A 34 5.31 -13.43 7.32
N ALA A 35 5.55 -13.34 8.63
CA ALA A 35 6.90 -13.29 9.22
C ALA A 35 7.53 -14.69 9.34
N SER A 36 7.16 -15.60 8.44
CA SER A 36 7.30 -17.05 8.60
C SER A 36 8.52 -17.62 7.88
N ASP A 37 9.66 -16.93 7.92
CA ASP A 37 10.90 -17.70 7.93
C ASP A 37 11.09 -18.24 9.36
N PRO A 38 11.03 -19.57 9.60
CA PRO A 38 11.34 -20.14 10.90
C PRO A 38 12.79 -19.88 11.36
N PHE A 39 13.66 -19.38 10.47
CA PHE A 39 15.01 -18.90 10.76
C PHE A 39 15.09 -17.38 10.97
N ASP A 40 14.01 -16.62 10.74
CA ASP A 40 13.96 -15.23 11.14
C ASP A 40 13.98 -15.15 12.66
N VAL A 41 15.09 -14.66 13.20
CA VAL A 41 15.26 -14.47 14.63
C VAL A 41 14.14 -13.55 15.12
N LEU A 42 13.32 -14.05 16.06
CA LEU A 42 12.21 -13.30 16.66
C LEU A 42 12.70 -11.90 17.08
N GLY A 43 12.13 -10.88 16.45
CA GLY A 43 12.47 -9.48 16.69
C GLY A 43 13.25 -8.81 15.56
N THR A 44 13.84 -9.54 14.59
CA THR A 44 14.54 -8.94 13.44
C THR A 44 13.60 -7.99 12.71
N PRO A 45 13.93 -6.70 12.56
CA PRO A 45 13.09 -5.78 11.81
C PRO A 45 12.96 -6.34 10.41
N ILE A 46 11.72 -6.46 9.92
CA ILE A 46 11.52 -6.77 8.50
C ILE A 46 12.15 -5.62 7.74
N ALA A 47 13.33 -5.88 7.16
CA ALA A 47 14.07 -4.84 6.48
C ALA A 47 13.18 -4.27 5.38
N PHE A 48 13.10 -2.93 5.32
CA PHE A 48 12.55 -2.28 4.16
C PHE A 48 13.43 -2.68 2.98
N ASP A 49 12.94 -3.58 2.14
CA ASP A 49 13.66 -4.02 0.95
C ASP A 49 13.40 -3.01 -0.18
N PRO A 50 14.37 -2.12 -0.49
CA PRO A 50 14.20 -1.15 -1.56
C PRO A 50 14.07 -1.84 -2.92
N SER A 51 14.57 -3.08 -3.06
CA SER A 51 14.53 -3.82 -4.32
C SER A 51 13.09 -4.21 -4.68
N THR A 52 12.28 -4.68 -3.73
CA THR A 52 10.84 -4.92 -3.91
C THR A 52 10.12 -3.69 -4.47
N GLN A 53 10.43 -2.50 -3.95
CA GLN A 53 9.81 -1.28 -4.43
C GLN A 53 10.25 -0.89 -5.85
N VAL A 54 11.53 -1.06 -6.17
CA VAL A 54 12.03 -0.85 -7.54
C VAL A 54 11.36 -1.82 -8.52
N MET A 55 11.19 -3.08 -8.13
CA MET A 55 10.49 -4.08 -8.94
C MET A 55 9.00 -3.75 -9.12
N LEU A 56 8.32 -3.30 -8.07
CA LEU A 56 6.93 -2.82 -8.15
C LEU A 56 6.79 -1.65 -9.13
N GLN A 57 7.76 -0.73 -9.14
CA GLN A 57 7.80 0.36 -10.11
C GLN A 57 8.06 -0.13 -11.54
N SER A 58 8.96 -1.11 -11.73
CA SER A 58 9.26 -1.61 -13.07
C SER A 58 8.09 -2.36 -13.71
N VAL A 59 7.30 -3.10 -12.92
CA VAL A 59 6.10 -3.80 -13.45
C VAL A 59 4.92 -2.87 -13.69
N LEU A 60 4.96 -1.64 -13.20
CA LEU A 60 3.85 -0.69 -13.35
C LEU A 60 3.60 -0.39 -14.84
N ALA A 61 4.65 -0.22 -15.65
CA ALA A 61 4.51 -0.02 -17.09
C ALA A 61 3.77 -1.19 -17.77
N THR A 62 4.05 -2.43 -17.35
CA THR A 62 3.34 -3.62 -17.82
C THR A 62 1.87 -3.58 -17.40
N LYS A 63 1.56 -3.31 -16.12
CA LYS A 63 0.18 -3.20 -15.62
C LYS A 63 -0.64 -2.16 -16.40
N TRP A 64 -0.04 -1.00 -16.68
CA TRP A 64 -0.67 0.05 -17.49
C TRP A 64 -0.90 -0.41 -18.92
N SER A 65 0.10 -1.03 -19.55
CA SER A 65 -0.01 -1.54 -20.92
C SER A 65 -1.16 -2.54 -21.05
N LEU A 66 -1.31 -3.46 -20.08
CA LEU A 66 -2.44 -4.40 -20.02
C LEU A 66 -3.79 -3.66 -19.92
N ALA A 67 -3.89 -2.67 -19.02
CA ALA A 67 -5.12 -1.92 -18.82
C ALA A 67 -5.53 -1.06 -20.03
N LEU A 68 -4.62 -0.75 -20.94
CA LEU A 68 -4.87 0.10 -22.12
C LEU A 68 -5.20 -0.68 -23.40
N VAL A 69 -5.12 -2.02 -23.41
CA VAL A 69 -5.34 -2.82 -24.63
C VAL A 69 -6.78 -2.71 -25.15
N CYS A 70 -7.77 -3.03 -24.32
CA CYS A 70 -9.19 -2.94 -24.67
C CYS A 70 -10.05 -2.82 -23.41
N ARG A 71 -11.35 -2.52 -23.55
CA ARG A 71 -12.26 -2.38 -22.39
C ARG A 71 -12.33 -3.63 -21.51
N TYR A 72 -12.27 -4.81 -22.12
CA TYR A 72 -12.31 -6.07 -21.38
C TYR A 72 -11.03 -6.27 -20.54
N TRP A 73 -9.85 -6.04 -21.13
CA TRP A 73 -8.57 -6.08 -20.41
C TRP A 73 -8.47 -4.98 -19.36
N ASN A 74 -8.99 -3.78 -19.64
CA ASN A 74 -9.07 -2.70 -18.67
C ASN A 74 -9.81 -3.13 -17.40
N ASN A 75 -10.98 -3.79 -17.55
CA ASN A 75 -11.76 -4.28 -16.41
C ASN A 75 -11.00 -5.34 -15.59
N LEU A 76 -10.28 -6.24 -16.27
CA LEU A 76 -9.52 -7.31 -15.61
C LEU A 76 -8.20 -6.81 -14.96
N ALA A 77 -7.50 -5.89 -15.62
CA ALA A 77 -6.19 -5.40 -15.17
C ALA A 77 -6.29 -4.25 -14.15
N THR A 78 -7.42 -3.52 -14.10
CA THR A 78 -7.59 -2.40 -13.16
C THR A 78 -7.42 -2.83 -11.69
N PRO A 79 -8.01 -3.94 -11.20
CA PRO A 79 -7.74 -4.43 -9.86
C PRO A 79 -6.24 -4.70 -9.60
N LEU A 80 -5.53 -5.32 -10.55
CA LEU A 80 -4.10 -5.59 -10.45
C LEU A 80 -3.25 -4.30 -10.43
N LEU A 81 -3.70 -3.28 -11.16
CA LEU A 81 -3.07 -1.96 -11.20
C LEU A 81 -3.12 -1.26 -9.84
N TYR A 82 -4.26 -1.31 -9.16
CA TYR A 82 -4.46 -0.67 -7.86
C TYR A 82 -4.10 -1.55 -6.66
N GLN A 83 -3.77 -2.83 -6.87
CA GLN A 83 -3.44 -3.74 -5.77
C GLN A 83 -2.23 -3.27 -4.94
N ALA A 84 -1.23 -2.65 -5.59
CA ALA A 84 -0.07 -2.04 -4.96
C ALA A 84 0.15 -0.64 -5.54
N VAL A 85 -0.03 0.40 -4.71
CA VAL A 85 0.07 1.80 -5.13
C VAL A 85 1.28 2.45 -4.49
N ALA A 86 2.09 3.14 -5.29
CA ALA A 86 3.19 3.95 -4.82
C ALA A 86 2.88 5.44 -5.00
N VAL A 87 2.93 6.21 -3.90
CA VAL A 87 2.75 7.66 -3.87
C VAL A 87 4.11 8.34 -3.70
N ARG A 88 4.42 9.27 -4.61
CA ARG A 88 5.72 9.96 -4.67
C ARG A 88 5.65 11.44 -4.35
N ASN A 89 4.47 12.04 -4.47
CA ASN A 89 4.24 13.47 -4.28
C ASN A 89 2.76 13.73 -4.00
N ASP A 90 2.46 14.97 -3.60
CA ASP A 90 1.12 15.41 -3.19
C ASP A 90 0.10 15.31 -4.33
N ARG A 91 0.54 15.53 -5.58
CA ARG A 91 -0.30 15.34 -6.76
C ARG A 91 -0.72 13.88 -6.91
N GLY A 92 0.20 12.94 -6.70
CA GLY A 92 -0.08 11.51 -6.71
C GLY A 92 -1.07 11.12 -5.61
N LEU A 93 -0.90 11.67 -4.40
CA LEU A 93 -1.81 11.42 -3.28
C LEU A 93 -3.22 11.95 -3.56
N ARG A 94 -3.35 13.19 -4.04
CA ARG A 94 -4.63 13.78 -4.46
C ARG A 94 -5.29 12.97 -5.57
N SER A 95 -4.51 12.54 -6.56
CA SER A 95 -5.01 11.70 -7.66
C SER A 95 -5.54 10.36 -7.17
N LEU A 96 -4.84 9.74 -6.20
CA LEU A 96 -5.29 8.52 -5.55
C LEU A 96 -6.60 8.74 -4.81
N ARG A 97 -6.66 9.75 -3.93
CA ARG A 97 -7.88 10.12 -3.18
C ARG A 97 -9.07 10.31 -4.12
N ASP A 98 -8.91 11.12 -5.16
CA ASP A 98 -10.01 11.45 -6.08
C ASP A 98 -10.45 10.21 -6.87
N THR A 99 -9.52 9.31 -7.19
CA THR A 99 -9.82 8.04 -7.84
C THR A 99 -10.62 7.13 -6.91
N LEU A 100 -10.19 6.99 -5.65
CA LEU A 100 -10.88 6.18 -4.64
C LEU A 100 -12.29 6.69 -4.37
N LYS A 101 -12.46 8.02 -4.16
CA LYS A 101 -13.78 8.66 -3.97
C LYS A 101 -14.73 8.38 -5.13
N LYS A 102 -14.28 8.64 -6.37
CA LYS A 102 -15.07 8.38 -7.59
C LYS A 102 -15.45 6.90 -7.72
N TRP A 103 -14.63 5.99 -7.21
CA TRP A 103 -14.92 4.57 -7.25
C TRP A 103 -15.95 4.18 -6.19
N THR A 104 -15.82 4.67 -4.96
CA THR A 104 -16.80 4.45 -3.89
C THR A 104 -18.19 4.96 -4.30
N GLU A 105 -18.28 6.13 -4.93
CA GLU A 105 -19.55 6.70 -5.42
C GLU A 105 -20.26 5.83 -6.47
N ARG A 106 -19.51 5.04 -7.26
CA ARG A 106 -20.07 4.17 -8.31
C ARG A 106 -20.69 2.87 -7.79
N ILE A 107 -20.47 2.52 -6.52
CA ILE A 107 -20.86 1.23 -5.94
C ILE A 107 -22.33 1.21 -5.43
N SER A 108 -23.03 2.35 -5.36
CA SER A 108 -24.42 2.44 -4.85
C SER A 108 -25.41 2.90 -5.96
N PRO A 109 -26.69 2.41 -6.09
CA PRO A 109 -27.53 1.64 -5.15
C PRO A 109 -28.11 0.31 -5.70
N THR A 110 -27.76 -0.15 -6.90
CA THR A 110 -28.40 -1.33 -7.55
C THR A 110 -27.84 -2.70 -7.12
N GLY A 111 -26.99 -2.76 -6.08
CA GLY A 111 -26.51 -4.02 -5.48
C GLY A 111 -25.63 -4.90 -6.38
N SER A 112 -25.31 -4.47 -7.61
CA SER A 112 -24.35 -5.16 -8.47
C SER A 112 -22.95 -4.89 -7.93
N PHE A 113 -22.34 -5.89 -7.29
CA PHE A 113 -20.97 -5.88 -6.80
C PHE A 113 -19.98 -5.65 -7.95
N ARG A 114 -19.82 -4.39 -8.36
CA ARG A 114 -18.64 -3.98 -9.11
C ARG A 114 -17.48 -4.05 -8.14
N CYS A 115 -16.55 -4.95 -8.43
CA CYS A 115 -15.33 -5.23 -7.67
C CYS A 115 -14.70 -3.93 -7.17
N ALA A 116 -14.85 -3.63 -5.87
CA ALA A 116 -14.29 -2.42 -5.29
C ALA A 116 -12.77 -2.39 -5.52
N LEU A 117 -12.21 -1.22 -5.79
CA LEU A 117 -10.76 -1.08 -5.87
C LEU A 117 -10.15 -1.50 -4.53
N ARG A 118 -9.45 -2.63 -4.54
CA ARG A 118 -8.78 -3.16 -3.36
C ARG A 118 -7.30 -2.84 -3.40
N VAL A 119 -6.89 -1.80 -2.69
CA VAL A 119 -5.47 -1.50 -2.46
C VAL A 119 -4.99 -2.33 -1.28
N ARG A 120 -4.17 -3.35 -1.55
CA ARG A 120 -3.59 -4.21 -0.51
C ARG A 120 -2.26 -3.66 0.00
N ARG A 121 -1.55 -2.90 -0.83
CA ARG A 121 -0.25 -2.31 -0.48
C ARG A 121 -0.19 -0.83 -0.86
N LEU A 122 0.24 0.01 0.08
CA LEU A 122 0.45 1.43 -0.13
C LEU A 122 1.87 1.84 0.29
N ASP A 123 2.63 2.36 -0.66
CA ASP A 123 4.02 2.77 -0.48
C ASP A 123 4.17 4.28 -0.64
N PHE A 124 4.64 4.98 0.39
CA PHE A 124 5.08 6.37 0.32
C PHE A 124 6.59 6.43 0.10
N PHE A 125 6.98 6.66 -1.16
CA PHE A 125 8.40 6.67 -1.56
C PHE A 125 8.96 8.08 -1.61
N ARG A 126 9.90 8.38 -0.69
CA ARG A 126 10.54 9.71 -0.59
C ARG A 126 9.52 10.85 -0.61
N TRP A 127 8.31 10.57 -0.12
CA TRP A 127 7.25 11.55 -0.08
C TRP A 127 7.56 12.50 1.08
N SER A 128 7.81 13.75 0.72
CA SER A 128 7.90 14.86 1.66
C SER A 128 6.64 15.70 1.42
N PRO A 129 5.67 15.70 2.34
CA PRO A 129 4.49 16.55 2.20
C PRO A 129 4.95 18.00 2.09
N SER A 130 4.44 18.73 1.11
CA SER A 130 4.59 20.18 1.10
C SER A 130 3.84 20.79 2.30
N PRO A 131 4.23 21.98 2.79
CA PRO A 131 3.48 22.69 3.83
C PRO A 131 1.99 22.90 3.47
N ASP A 132 1.68 22.97 2.19
CA ASP A 132 0.32 23.14 1.65
C ASP A 132 -0.45 21.82 1.53
N THR A 133 0.19 20.68 1.80
CA THR A 133 -0.45 19.38 1.75
C THR A 133 -1.05 19.06 3.08
N THR A 134 -2.36 19.25 3.15
CA THR A 134 -3.12 18.96 4.36
C THR A 134 -3.11 17.46 4.62
N THR A 135 -2.80 17.11 5.87
CA THR A 135 -2.97 15.76 6.41
C THR A 135 -4.35 15.18 6.14
N ASP A 136 -5.36 16.03 6.00
CA ASP A 136 -6.72 15.69 5.57
C ASP A 136 -6.75 14.82 4.32
N ILE A 137 -5.86 15.05 3.34
CA ILE A 137 -5.83 14.26 2.10
C ILE A 137 -5.43 12.82 2.41
N LEU A 138 -4.47 12.63 3.32
CA LEU A 138 -4.02 11.30 3.73
C LEU A 138 -5.09 10.59 4.58
N ILE A 139 -5.73 11.32 5.49
CA ILE A 139 -6.86 10.83 6.30
C ILE A 139 -8.00 10.37 5.39
N ASP A 140 -8.38 11.19 4.40
CA ASP A 140 -9.38 10.84 3.38
C ASP A 140 -8.98 9.56 2.62
N VAL A 141 -7.71 9.41 2.24
CA VAL A 141 -7.25 8.20 1.55
C VAL A 141 -7.46 6.98 2.44
N PHE A 142 -7.06 7.02 3.71
CA PHE A 142 -7.21 5.87 4.61
C PHE A 142 -8.67 5.43 4.79
N GLN A 143 -9.62 6.37 4.82
CA GLN A 143 -11.06 6.06 4.88
C GLN A 143 -11.56 5.19 3.72
N HIS A 144 -10.85 5.20 2.58
CA HIS A 144 -11.19 4.41 1.41
C HIS A 144 -10.35 3.13 1.26
N LEU A 145 -9.50 2.79 2.24
CA LEU A 145 -8.59 1.64 2.19
C LEU A 145 -8.82 0.63 3.33
N PRO A 146 -10.04 0.08 3.49
CA PRO A 146 -10.35 -0.87 4.57
C PRO A 146 -9.61 -2.21 4.45
N ASP A 147 -9.13 -2.56 3.24
CA ASP A 147 -8.43 -3.81 2.93
C ASP A 147 -6.89 -3.65 2.83
N LEU A 148 -6.35 -2.57 3.40
CA LEU A 148 -4.92 -2.29 3.35
C LEU A 148 -4.12 -3.24 4.26
N GLU A 149 -3.38 -4.16 3.65
CA GLU A 149 -2.61 -5.17 4.36
C GLU A 149 -1.16 -4.74 4.64
N ILE A 150 -0.56 -3.99 3.70
CA ILE A 150 0.83 -3.57 3.76
C ILE A 150 0.92 -2.05 3.62
N PHE A 151 1.46 -1.40 4.63
CA PHE A 151 1.76 0.02 4.61
C PHE A 151 3.26 0.23 4.70
N CYS A 152 3.83 0.99 3.76
CA CYS A 152 5.25 1.32 3.75
C CYS A 152 5.40 2.84 3.64
N ALA A 153 6.04 3.48 4.62
CA ALA A 153 6.26 4.92 4.59
C ALA A 153 7.72 5.28 4.90
N SER A 154 8.33 6.01 3.98
CA SER A 154 9.59 6.72 4.21
C SER A 154 9.36 8.23 4.08
N THR A 155 8.56 8.75 5.01
CA THR A 155 8.11 10.14 5.03
C THR A 155 8.73 10.87 6.21
N ARG A 156 8.93 12.17 6.06
CA ARG A 156 9.24 13.07 7.18
C ARG A 156 8.02 13.96 7.36
N PHE A 157 7.38 13.86 8.51
CA PHE A 157 6.34 14.81 8.90
C PHE A 157 7.01 16.02 9.55
N HIS A 158 6.53 17.22 9.23
CA HIS A 158 7.07 18.45 9.82
C HIS A 158 6.44 18.75 11.19
N ASP A 159 5.21 18.30 11.42
CA ASP A 159 4.49 18.48 12.69
C ASP A 159 4.11 17.11 13.31
N PRO A 160 4.52 16.81 14.56
CA PRO A 160 4.09 15.62 15.29
C PRO A 160 2.56 15.51 15.48
N ARG A 161 1.85 16.63 15.59
CA ARG A 161 0.38 16.63 15.76
C ARG A 161 -0.34 16.12 14.52
N GLU A 162 0.18 16.50 13.35
CA GLU A 162 -0.27 16.03 12.05
C GLU A 162 -0.08 14.52 11.89
N LEU A 163 1.10 14.03 12.27
CA LEU A 163 1.40 12.60 12.32
C LEU A 163 0.41 11.85 13.23
N GLN A 164 0.12 12.38 14.42
CA GLN A 164 -0.83 11.76 15.34
C GLN A 164 -2.23 11.62 14.73
N SER A 165 -2.76 12.67 14.09
CA SER A 165 -4.04 12.61 13.38
C SER A 165 -4.06 11.56 12.26
N CYS A 166 -2.99 11.49 11.48
CA CYS A 166 -2.84 10.47 10.43
C CYS A 166 -2.76 9.05 10.99
N VAL A 167 -2.04 8.84 12.08
CA VAL A 167 -1.94 7.55 12.78
C VAL A 167 -3.30 7.12 13.31
N GLN A 168 -4.06 8.02 13.92
CA GLN A 168 -5.41 7.70 14.41
C GLN A 168 -6.36 7.34 13.26
N ALA A 169 -6.33 8.09 12.16
CA ALA A 169 -7.11 7.75 10.96
C ALA A 169 -6.69 6.41 10.35
N PHE A 170 -5.39 6.14 10.28
CA PHE A 170 -4.87 4.86 9.81
C PHE A 170 -5.37 3.70 10.67
N ILE A 171 -5.28 3.82 12.01
CA ILE A 171 -5.76 2.79 12.93
C ILE A 171 -7.28 2.58 12.75
N ALA A 172 -8.04 3.67 12.72
CA ALA A 172 -9.50 3.60 12.65
C ALA A 172 -10.01 2.91 11.36
N ASN A 173 -9.28 3.04 10.25
CA ASN A 173 -9.76 2.56 8.94
C ASN A 173 -9.03 1.31 8.43
N CYS A 174 -7.75 1.11 8.78
CA CYS A 174 -6.90 0.06 8.19
C CYS A 174 -6.47 -1.01 9.20
N ALA A 175 -6.55 -0.78 10.52
CA ALA A 175 -5.96 -1.70 11.50
C ALA A 175 -6.49 -3.13 11.42
N ALA A 176 -7.76 -3.31 11.05
CA ALA A 176 -8.40 -4.61 10.95
C ALA A 176 -7.80 -5.50 9.85
N SER A 177 -7.34 -4.93 8.73
CA SER A 177 -6.74 -5.67 7.62
C SER A 177 -5.22 -5.62 7.60
N MET A 178 -4.63 -4.68 8.35
CA MET A 178 -3.19 -4.46 8.39
C MET A 178 -2.45 -5.68 8.95
N ARG A 179 -1.45 -6.13 8.20
CA ARG A 179 -0.56 -7.25 8.56
C ARG A 179 0.91 -6.81 8.64
N LYS A 180 1.30 -5.80 7.85
CA LYS A 180 2.66 -5.31 7.77
C LYS A 180 2.71 -3.79 7.70
N CYS A 181 3.40 -3.16 8.65
CA CYS A 181 3.66 -1.72 8.67
C CYS A 181 5.17 -1.48 8.73
N VAL A 182 5.72 -0.89 7.67
CA VAL A 182 7.15 -0.58 7.55
C VAL A 182 7.33 0.92 7.54
N LEU A 183 7.92 1.44 8.61
CA LEU A 183 8.25 2.86 8.74
C LEU A 183 9.77 3.01 8.62
N SER A 184 10.21 3.99 7.83
CA SER A 184 11.63 4.31 7.71
C SER A 184 12.20 4.76 9.05
N PRO A 185 13.48 4.46 9.37
CA PRO A 185 14.17 5.02 10.53
C PRO A 185 14.23 6.57 10.52
N LEU A 186 14.01 7.17 9.35
CA LEU A 186 13.93 8.63 9.20
C LEU A 186 12.60 9.23 9.68
N SER A 187 11.60 8.40 9.97
CA SER A 187 10.34 8.84 10.55
C SER A 187 10.60 9.13 12.04
N GLU A 188 10.34 10.35 12.48
CA GLU A 188 10.48 10.79 13.89
C GLU A 188 9.37 10.22 14.80
N VAL A 189 8.93 8.99 14.54
CA VAL A 189 7.88 8.32 15.32
C VAL A 189 8.52 7.84 16.62
N SER A 190 7.98 8.29 17.75
CA SER A 190 8.44 7.80 19.04
C SER A 190 8.12 6.32 19.21
N GLN A 191 8.92 5.61 20.01
CA GLN A 191 8.68 4.19 20.29
C GLN A 191 7.29 3.95 20.87
N SER A 192 6.81 4.83 21.76
CA SER A 192 5.46 4.73 22.35
C SER A 192 4.34 4.86 21.32
N GLU A 193 4.48 5.72 20.31
CA GLU A 193 3.47 5.85 19.24
C GLU A 193 3.45 4.62 18.34
N TYR A 194 4.62 4.07 18.05
CA TYR A 194 4.75 2.83 17.30
C TYR A 194 4.11 1.64 18.04
N GLU A 195 4.44 1.48 19.33
CA GLU A 195 3.83 0.47 20.21
C GLU A 195 2.31 0.65 20.31
N HIS A 196 1.83 1.89 20.41
CA HIS A 196 0.41 2.20 20.41
C HIS A 196 -0.25 1.77 19.09
N LEU A 197 0.34 2.09 17.94
CA LEU A 197 -0.17 1.71 16.62
C LEU A 197 -0.28 0.18 16.49
N ILE A 198 0.77 -0.53 16.88
CA ILE A 198 0.80 -2.00 16.85
C ILE A 198 -0.24 -2.61 17.78
N SER A 199 -0.38 -2.09 19.00
CA SER A 199 -1.34 -2.63 19.99
C SER A 199 -2.78 -2.63 19.49
N ARG A 200 -3.08 -1.81 18.48
CA ARG A 200 -4.39 -1.66 17.86
C ARG A 200 -4.58 -2.49 16.59
N CYS A 201 -3.56 -3.19 16.12
CA CYS A 201 -3.59 -3.97 14.89
C CYS A 201 -3.64 -5.48 15.21
N PRO A 202 -4.82 -6.10 15.29
CA PRO A 202 -4.99 -7.46 15.81
C PRO A 202 -4.32 -8.55 14.97
N ASN A 203 -4.07 -8.28 13.68
CA ASN A 203 -3.51 -9.22 12.73
C ASN A 203 -2.00 -9.03 12.50
N SER A 204 -1.39 -8.09 13.22
CA SER A 204 0.04 -7.84 13.11
C SER A 204 0.80 -8.84 14.01
N PRO A 205 1.75 -9.63 13.49
CA PRO A 205 2.40 -10.69 14.25
C PRO A 205 3.17 -10.10 15.43
N THR A 206 2.85 -10.56 16.65
CA THR A 206 3.39 -10.13 17.94
C THR A 206 4.93 -10.17 18.07
N SER A 207 5.60 -10.73 17.08
CA SER A 207 7.01 -11.07 17.08
C SER A 207 7.95 -10.04 16.42
N SER A 208 7.45 -9.03 15.70
CA SER A 208 8.33 -8.05 15.00
C SER A 208 8.84 -6.89 15.89
N TYR A 209 8.57 -6.94 17.21
CA TYR A 209 8.46 -5.71 18.01
C TYR A 209 9.65 -5.34 18.90
N ARG A 210 10.76 -6.07 18.87
CA ARG A 210 11.88 -5.81 19.82
C ARG A 210 13.07 -5.02 19.28
N ILE A 211 13.17 -4.75 17.97
CA ILE A 211 14.43 -4.22 17.41
C ILE A 211 14.35 -2.80 16.84
N LEU A 212 13.16 -2.23 16.61
CA LEU A 212 13.07 -0.76 16.38
C LEU A 212 13.58 0.04 17.60
N THR A 213 13.42 -0.52 18.79
CA THR A 213 14.06 -0.05 20.04
C THR A 213 15.59 0.03 19.91
N GLY A 214 16.23 -0.94 19.25
CA GLY A 214 17.68 -1.02 19.11
C GLY A 214 18.30 -0.07 18.07
N ILE A 215 17.60 0.20 16.97
CA ILE A 215 18.10 1.10 15.91
C ILE A 215 17.93 2.58 16.32
N ILE A 216 16.80 2.92 16.95
CA ILE A 216 16.56 4.27 17.48
C ILE A 216 17.52 4.57 18.64
N LEU A 217 17.77 3.61 19.55
CA LEU A 217 18.76 3.79 20.62
C LEU A 217 20.20 3.95 20.09
N ARG A 218 20.60 3.22 19.04
CA ARG A 218 21.94 3.39 18.44
C ARG A 218 22.09 4.76 17.77
N HIS A 219 21.06 5.28 17.10
CA HIS A 219 21.13 6.60 16.47
C HIS A 219 21.09 7.74 17.50
N PHE A 220 20.38 7.56 18.62
CA PHE A 220 20.35 8.50 19.74
C PHE A 220 21.67 8.51 20.52
N GLN A 221 22.30 7.35 20.76
CA GLN A 221 23.61 7.26 21.42
C GLN A 221 24.76 7.83 20.56
N LEU A 222 24.70 7.65 19.23
CA LEU A 222 25.71 8.21 18.30
C LEU A 222 25.57 9.73 18.12
N SER A 223 24.40 10.31 18.40
CA SER A 223 24.17 11.76 18.30
C SER A 223 24.51 12.51 19.60
N GLN A 224 24.61 11.82 20.74
CA GLN A 224 25.06 12.41 22.02
C GLN A 224 26.57 12.32 22.25
N THR A 225 27.33 11.69 21.35
CA THR A 225 28.79 11.50 21.45
C THR A 225 29.57 12.40 20.48
N ARG A 226 28.96 13.45 19.93
CA ARG A 226 29.64 14.48 19.12
C ARG A 226 29.41 15.87 19.68
#